data_AF-A0A7C4CR26-F1
#
_entry.id   AF-A0A7C4CR26-F1
#
_cell.length_a   1.000
_cell.length_b   1.000
_cell.length_c   1.000
_cell.angle_alpha   90.00
_cell.angle_beta   90.00
_cell.angle_gamma   90.00
#
_symmetry.space_group_name_H-M   'P 1'
#
loop_
_entity.id
_entity.type
_entity.pdbx_description
1 polymer ?
#
loop_
_entity_poly.entity_id
_entity_poly.type
_entity_poly.pdbx_seq_one_letter_code
_entity_poly.pdbx_strand_id
1 'polypeptide(L)'
;MGYHASLEAILQDFLDLETKYPAKVSHEIIGKSWEGRNIYLFRIGNPNGSRIMFIGTTHGGEWTGTEVYCLFSHWLLENHEPGISDKILQRNYILIVPSLNVDGYDRKSRNNRNPNGTVNLNRNFPKSWRTDCTILGTPDPTTGLCPEGQVKIGNYCYTMDCRCGWSDTPGAGDYRGVAPASEPETQAMLEALKKWKPRFLVDYHTWDPNRELIRPSWRSGITEADKAFHTETYNDIIALMKNRGVPEPYPVYYAAGICGSLVDDGYATGGATSFILEGLSKDDCGGYVNPPFSLIEDVAYPQFLCVAIAMCRKSWILGALKCSGFADSLPVSVPVEITDIGTFKTPFTIELPPGTYNLKATYEGQVSEKKVSIMENTVSEVSFNFKLPPLTGPLGIWTFPVISWTSLFFPEVRSIMGVLLQDLKERWKSVL
;
A
#
# COMPACT_ATOMS: atom_id res chain seq x y z
N MET A 1 4.46 -3.66 25.94
CA MET A 1 3.17 -3.07 26.41
C MET A 1 2.36 -4.14 27.15
N GLY A 2 1.12 -3.89 27.56
CA GLY A 2 0.23 -4.93 28.09
C GLY A 2 -1.07 -5.01 27.29
N TYR A 3 -1.81 -6.11 27.41
CA TYR A 3 -3.10 -6.29 26.73
C TYR A 3 -4.12 -5.26 27.21
N HIS A 4 -4.85 -4.60 26.31
CA HIS A 4 -5.93 -3.70 26.68
C HIS A 4 -7.19 -4.50 27.06
N ALA A 5 -7.62 -4.37 28.32
CA ALA A 5 -8.72 -5.17 28.85
C ALA A 5 -10.12 -4.79 28.29
N SER A 6 -10.23 -3.66 27.60
CA SER A 6 -11.49 -3.14 27.06
C SER A 6 -11.27 -2.22 25.86
N LEU A 7 -12.36 -1.96 25.13
CA LEU A 7 -12.41 -0.97 24.05
C LEU A 7 -12.02 0.42 24.57
N GLU A 8 -12.48 0.79 25.76
CA GLU A 8 -12.14 2.08 26.37
C GLU A 8 -10.64 2.20 26.62
N ALA A 9 -10.00 1.14 27.14
CA ALA A 9 -8.56 1.15 27.42
C ALA A 9 -7.73 1.33 26.14
N ILE A 10 -8.04 0.61 25.07
CA ILE A 10 -7.30 0.76 23.81
C ILE A 10 -7.56 2.13 23.16
N LEU A 11 -8.81 2.61 23.16
CA LEU A 11 -9.10 3.94 22.61
C LEU A 11 -8.39 5.05 23.40
N GLN A 12 -8.28 4.89 24.72
CA GLN A 12 -7.54 5.83 25.56
C GLN A 12 -6.06 5.87 25.19
N ASP A 13 -5.42 4.74 24.88
CA ASP A 13 -4.02 4.71 24.45
C ASP A 13 -3.80 5.53 23.15
N PHE A 14 -4.68 5.35 22.16
CA PHE A 14 -4.63 6.18 20.95
C PHE A 14 -4.88 7.68 21.23
N LEU A 15 -5.77 8.03 22.16
CA LEU A 15 -6.01 9.41 22.58
C LEU A 15 -4.82 10.00 23.36
N ASP A 16 -4.11 9.18 24.12
CA ASP A 16 -2.88 9.57 24.82
C ASP A 16 -1.75 9.80 23.83
N LEU A 17 -1.63 8.98 22.77
CA LEU A 17 -0.73 9.23 21.64
C LEU A 17 -1.05 10.55 20.93
N GLU A 18 -2.32 10.89 20.74
CA GLU A 18 -2.73 12.19 20.19
C GLU A 18 -2.30 13.34 21.08
N THR A 19 -2.55 13.21 22.38
CA THR A 19 -2.16 14.23 23.38
C THR A 19 -0.64 14.41 23.43
N LYS A 20 0.13 13.32 23.31
CA LYS A 20 1.60 13.32 23.35
C LYS A 20 2.22 13.83 22.04
N TYR A 21 1.59 13.58 20.90
CA TYR A 21 2.10 13.92 19.57
C TYR A 21 1.09 14.71 18.71
N PRO A 22 0.59 15.86 19.17
CA PRO A 22 -0.55 16.56 18.55
C PRO A 22 -0.25 17.12 17.15
N ALA A 23 1.03 17.26 16.78
CA ALA A 23 1.43 17.67 15.43
C ALA A 23 1.43 16.51 14.41
N LYS A 24 1.38 15.26 14.87
CA LYS A 24 1.49 14.05 14.03
C LYS A 24 0.26 13.17 14.11
N VAL A 25 -0.54 13.29 15.17
CA VAL A 25 -1.69 12.43 15.44
C VAL A 25 -2.93 13.28 15.59
N SER A 26 -4.03 12.81 15.01
CA SER A 26 -5.36 13.39 15.20
C SER A 26 -6.40 12.29 15.02
N HIS A 27 -7.62 12.46 15.54
CA HIS A 27 -8.72 11.54 15.25
C HIS A 27 -9.92 12.22 14.58
N GLU A 28 -10.81 11.40 14.03
CA GLU A 28 -12.19 11.78 13.75
C GLU A 28 -13.15 10.65 14.08
N ILE A 29 -14.41 11.00 14.30
CA ILE A 29 -15.50 10.04 14.40
C ILE A 29 -16.06 9.82 13.00
N ILE A 30 -15.90 8.61 12.45
CA ILE A 30 -16.36 8.29 11.10
C ILE A 30 -17.83 7.85 11.05
N GLY A 31 -18.39 7.54 12.22
CA GLY A 31 -19.80 7.18 12.37
C GLY A 31 -20.11 6.69 13.77
N LYS A 32 -21.30 6.12 13.91
CA LYS A 32 -21.76 5.48 15.14
C LYS A 32 -22.17 4.04 14.87
N SER A 33 -21.97 3.17 15.84
CA SER A 33 -22.46 1.80 15.83
C SER A 33 -23.97 1.73 16.07
N TRP A 34 -24.51 0.51 16.03
CA TRP A 34 -25.92 0.26 16.33
C TRP A 34 -26.34 0.75 17.73
N GLU A 35 -25.52 0.53 18.76
CA GLU A 35 -25.76 1.02 20.12
C GLU A 35 -25.35 2.50 20.31
N GLY A 36 -25.02 3.22 19.23
CA GLY A 36 -24.73 4.66 19.25
C GLY A 36 -23.31 5.05 19.69
N ARG A 37 -22.41 4.07 19.84
CA ARG A 37 -21.00 4.31 20.21
C ARG A 37 -20.24 4.89 19.02
N ASN A 38 -19.26 5.75 19.31
CA ASN A 38 -18.44 6.35 18.28
C ASN A 38 -17.49 5.32 17.66
N ILE A 39 -17.36 5.37 16.34
CA ILE A 39 -16.34 4.64 15.59
C ILE A 39 -15.22 5.62 15.28
N TYR A 40 -14.03 5.36 15.82
CA TYR A 40 -12.88 6.24 15.69
C TYR A 40 -12.03 5.88 14.48
N LEU A 41 -11.52 6.91 13.80
CA LEU A 41 -10.41 6.81 12.87
C LEU A 41 -9.28 7.74 13.34
N PHE A 42 -8.15 7.16 13.71
CA PHE A 42 -6.92 7.88 14.04
C PHE A 42 -6.08 8.08 12.79
N ARG A 43 -5.39 9.21 12.70
CA ARG A 43 -4.56 9.62 11.58
C ARG A 43 -3.19 9.99 12.07
N ILE A 44 -2.17 9.31 11.57
CA ILE A 44 -0.79 9.40 12.05
C ILE A 44 0.13 9.73 10.87
N GLY A 45 0.98 10.75 11.01
CA GLY A 45 2.00 11.11 10.02
C GLY A 45 1.62 12.31 9.15
N ASN A 46 2.05 12.30 7.90
CA ASN A 46 1.94 13.43 6.98
C ASN A 46 0.57 13.44 6.27
N PRO A 47 -0.30 14.45 6.47
CA PRO A 47 -1.62 14.52 5.81
C PRO A 47 -1.56 14.63 4.28
N ASN A 48 -0.41 15.03 3.72
CA ASN A 48 -0.15 15.07 2.29
C ASN A 48 0.55 13.80 1.77
N GLY A 49 0.83 12.84 2.64
CA GLY A 49 1.46 11.58 2.28
C GLY A 49 0.49 10.54 1.73
N SER A 50 1.05 9.45 1.22
CA SER A 50 0.28 8.32 0.69
C SER A 50 -0.51 7.64 1.81
N ARG A 51 -1.82 7.48 1.60
CA ARG A 51 -2.76 7.01 2.62
C ARG A 51 -2.76 5.49 2.72
N ILE A 52 -2.59 4.96 3.93
CA ILE A 52 -2.65 3.53 4.23
C ILE A 52 -3.67 3.34 5.32
N MET A 53 -4.60 2.39 5.14
CA MET A 53 -5.68 2.17 6.10
C MET A 53 -5.57 0.80 6.76
N PHE A 54 -5.70 0.78 8.07
CA PHE A 54 -5.65 -0.42 8.91
C PHE A 54 -6.95 -0.49 9.73
N ILE A 55 -7.67 -1.60 9.63
CA ILE A 55 -8.97 -1.80 10.28
C ILE A 55 -8.89 -3.04 11.17
N GLY A 56 -9.14 -2.83 12.46
CA GLY A 56 -9.09 -3.87 13.47
C GLY A 56 -10.50 -4.24 13.90
N THR A 57 -10.67 -5.47 14.39
CA THR A 57 -11.91 -5.93 15.03
C THR A 57 -13.15 -5.56 14.20
N THR A 58 -13.15 -5.93 12.93
CA THR A 58 -14.39 -6.02 12.12
C THR A 58 -15.31 -7.11 12.71
N HIS A 59 -14.71 -8.16 13.27
CA HIS A 59 -15.38 -9.05 14.22
C HIS A 59 -14.99 -8.68 15.65
N GLY A 60 -15.98 -8.40 16.51
CA GLY A 60 -15.81 -7.90 17.88
C GLY A 60 -14.95 -8.78 18.80
N GLY A 61 -14.84 -10.07 18.50
CA GLY A 61 -14.00 -11.01 19.24
C GLY A 61 -12.53 -11.00 18.88
N GLU A 62 -12.13 -10.43 17.75
CA GLU A 62 -10.81 -10.64 17.14
C GLU A 62 -9.89 -9.44 17.44
N TRP A 63 -9.34 -9.40 18.65
CA TRP A 63 -8.64 -8.22 19.18
C TRP A 63 -7.18 -8.07 18.72
N THR A 64 -6.57 -9.12 18.16
CA THR A 64 -5.15 -9.11 17.73
C THR A 64 -4.83 -7.94 16.80
N GLY A 65 -5.68 -7.70 15.80
CA GLY A 65 -5.52 -6.59 14.85
C GLY A 65 -5.44 -5.22 15.53
N THR A 66 -6.33 -4.98 16.48
CA THR A 66 -6.37 -3.74 17.27
C THR A 66 -5.08 -3.52 18.05
N GLU A 67 -4.59 -4.55 18.72
CA GLU A 67 -3.37 -4.48 19.54
C GLU A 67 -2.12 -4.25 18.68
N VAL A 68 -1.98 -4.96 17.54
CA VAL A 68 -0.83 -4.76 16.65
C VAL A 68 -0.81 -3.36 16.04
N TYR A 69 -1.97 -2.73 15.81
CA TYR A 69 -2.04 -1.36 15.32
C TYR A 69 -1.67 -0.33 16.40
N CYS A 70 -1.99 -0.59 17.67
CA CYS A 70 -1.50 0.26 18.76
C CYS A 70 0.03 0.16 18.89
N LEU A 71 0.57 -1.06 18.92
CA LEU A 71 2.02 -1.31 18.93
C LEU A 71 2.73 -0.60 17.77
N PHE A 72 2.17 -0.68 16.55
CA PHE A 72 2.72 0.01 15.38
C PHE A 72 2.67 1.53 15.52
N SER A 73 1.62 2.07 16.12
CA SER A 73 1.48 3.52 16.36
C SER A 73 2.55 4.03 17.32
N HIS A 74 2.81 3.31 18.41
CA HIS A 74 3.95 3.59 19.30
C HIS A 74 5.28 3.49 18.56
N TRP A 75 5.48 2.42 17.80
CA TRP A 75 6.70 2.19 17.04
C TRP A 75 7.04 3.35 16.08
N LEU A 76 6.02 3.86 15.38
CA LEU A 76 6.15 5.04 14.52
C LEU A 76 6.51 6.29 15.31
N LEU A 77 5.73 6.62 16.34
CA LEU A 77 5.78 7.91 17.02
C LEU A 77 6.99 8.06 17.95
N GLU A 78 7.44 6.96 18.53
CA GLU A 78 8.64 6.89 19.37
C GLU A 78 9.91 6.64 18.54
N ASN A 79 9.78 6.50 17.21
CA ASN A 79 10.89 6.34 16.26
C ASN A 79 11.80 5.15 16.60
N HIS A 80 11.20 3.98 16.89
CA HIS A 80 11.90 2.76 17.31
C HIS A 80 12.88 2.21 16.27
N GLU A 81 12.71 2.57 14.99
CA GLU A 81 13.67 2.24 13.93
C GLU A 81 13.97 3.50 13.10
N PRO A 82 14.95 4.31 13.54
CA PRO A 82 15.36 5.52 12.82
C PRO A 82 15.80 5.21 11.39
N GLY A 83 15.39 6.03 10.44
CA GLY A 83 15.62 5.84 9.00
C GLY A 83 14.53 5.02 8.30
N ILE A 84 13.61 4.39 9.04
CA ILE A 84 12.42 3.70 8.52
C ILE A 84 11.15 4.33 9.08
N SER A 85 10.97 4.35 10.40
CA SER A 85 9.77 4.86 11.08
C SER A 85 9.53 6.36 10.81
N ASP A 86 10.58 7.18 10.88
CA ASP A 86 10.57 8.59 10.51
C ASP A 86 10.23 8.82 9.02
N LYS A 87 10.76 8.01 8.11
CA LYS A 87 10.44 8.11 6.67
C LYS A 87 8.99 7.75 6.39
N ILE A 88 8.45 6.74 7.08
CA ILE A 88 7.02 6.41 6.99
C ILE A 88 6.19 7.59 7.48
N LEU A 89 6.50 8.16 8.66
CA LEU A 89 5.78 9.34 9.16
C LEU A 89 5.85 10.55 8.21
N GLN A 90 6.98 10.74 7.52
CA GLN A 90 7.16 11.85 6.56
C GLN A 90 6.40 11.65 5.25
N ARG A 91 6.16 10.39 4.82
CA ARG A 91 5.67 10.08 3.47
C ARG A 91 4.29 9.44 3.43
N ASN A 92 3.77 9.01 4.58
CA ASN A 92 2.50 8.33 4.68
C ASN A 92 1.54 9.07 5.60
N TYR A 93 0.26 8.91 5.30
CA TYR A 93 -0.81 9.20 6.24
C TYR A 93 -1.46 7.89 6.66
N ILE A 94 -1.08 7.41 7.84
CA ILE A 94 -1.55 6.15 8.38
C ILE A 94 -2.92 6.38 9.03
N LEU A 95 -3.93 5.69 8.53
CA LEU A 95 -5.33 5.76 8.97
C LEU A 95 -5.64 4.47 9.72
N ILE A 96 -5.95 4.55 11.01
CA ILE A 96 -6.24 3.38 11.84
C ILE A 96 -7.67 3.49 12.36
N VAL A 97 -8.47 2.47 12.08
CA VAL A 97 -9.75 2.23 12.75
C VAL A 97 -9.48 1.10 13.77
N PRO A 98 -9.27 1.42 15.07
CA PRO A 98 -8.88 0.41 16.04
C PRO A 98 -9.92 -0.71 16.18
N SER A 99 -11.20 -0.36 16.14
CA SER A 99 -12.31 -1.30 16.13
C SER A 99 -13.43 -0.76 15.24
N LEU A 100 -13.82 -1.53 14.22
CA LEU A 100 -15.02 -1.22 13.44
C LEU A 100 -16.29 -1.71 14.19
N ASN A 101 -16.24 -2.91 14.78
CA ASN A 101 -17.32 -3.46 15.60
C ASN A 101 -17.17 -3.06 17.08
N VAL A 102 -17.31 -1.77 17.36
CA VAL A 102 -17.18 -1.20 18.72
C VAL A 102 -18.22 -1.75 19.70
N ASP A 103 -19.38 -2.23 19.23
CA ASP A 103 -20.38 -2.85 20.10
C ASP A 103 -20.05 -4.32 20.43
N GLY A 104 -19.37 -5.00 19.52
CA GLY A 104 -18.95 -6.38 19.69
C GLY A 104 -17.68 -6.54 20.53
N TYR A 105 -16.84 -5.49 20.62
CA TYR A 105 -15.49 -5.54 21.22
C TYR A 105 -15.47 -6.15 22.62
N ASP A 106 -15.98 -5.45 23.64
CA ASP A 106 -15.93 -5.90 25.05
C ASP A 106 -16.71 -7.20 25.29
N ARG A 107 -17.68 -7.48 24.41
CA ARG A 107 -18.53 -8.67 24.45
C ARG A 107 -17.89 -9.88 23.76
N LYS A 108 -16.76 -9.67 23.08
CA LYS A 108 -16.06 -10.67 22.27
C LYS A 108 -16.99 -11.33 21.24
N SER A 109 -17.92 -10.54 20.69
CA SER A 109 -18.94 -11.04 19.78
C SER A 109 -18.46 -10.91 18.34
N ARG A 110 -18.54 -11.99 17.55
CA ARG A 110 -18.18 -11.94 16.13
C ARG A 110 -19.01 -10.90 15.37
N ASN A 111 -20.32 -10.88 15.60
CA ASN A 111 -21.26 -10.02 14.91
C ASN A 111 -21.44 -8.69 15.67
N ASN A 112 -22.05 -7.70 15.01
CA ASN A 112 -22.44 -6.45 15.66
C ASN A 112 -23.63 -6.66 16.62
N ARG A 113 -24.22 -5.57 17.12
CA ARG A 113 -25.30 -5.60 18.12
C ARG A 113 -26.67 -5.19 17.59
N ASN A 114 -26.93 -5.44 16.30
CA ASN A 114 -28.27 -5.28 15.74
C ASN A 114 -29.28 -6.20 16.47
N PRO A 115 -30.32 -5.67 17.14
CA PRO A 115 -31.29 -6.43 17.92
C PRO A 115 -32.25 -7.24 17.03
N ASN A 116 -32.34 -6.92 15.74
CA ASN A 116 -33.18 -7.66 14.78
C ASN A 116 -32.44 -8.88 14.18
N GLY A 117 -31.24 -9.16 14.66
CA GLY A 117 -30.36 -10.21 14.17
C GLY A 117 -28.95 -9.66 14.02
N THR A 118 -28.03 -10.11 14.87
CA THR A 118 -26.65 -9.61 14.87
C THR A 118 -25.98 -9.91 13.53
N VAL A 119 -25.41 -8.90 12.89
CA VAL A 119 -24.85 -8.98 11.53
C VAL A 119 -23.35 -9.15 11.58
N ASN A 120 -22.83 -10.04 10.74
CA ASN A 120 -21.41 -10.10 10.45
C ASN A 120 -21.05 -8.94 9.50
N LEU A 121 -20.32 -7.94 10.01
CA LEU A 121 -19.96 -6.76 9.24
C LEU A 121 -19.14 -7.11 7.98
N ASN A 122 -18.28 -8.12 8.04
CA ASN A 122 -17.49 -8.62 6.90
C ASN A 122 -18.31 -9.51 5.94
N ARG A 123 -19.65 -9.46 6.02
CA ARG A 123 -20.62 -9.99 5.05
C ARG A 123 -21.63 -8.94 4.58
N ASN A 124 -21.58 -7.71 5.10
CA ASN A 124 -22.59 -6.68 4.86
C ASN A 124 -22.20 -5.68 3.76
N PHE A 125 -20.99 -5.72 3.22
CA PHE A 125 -20.53 -4.71 2.26
C PHE A 125 -21.15 -4.88 0.86
N PRO A 126 -21.50 -3.80 0.13
CA PRO A 126 -22.31 -3.90 -1.10
C PRO A 126 -21.67 -4.61 -2.29
N LYS A 127 -20.36 -4.46 -2.53
CA LYS A 127 -19.76 -4.76 -3.84
C LYS A 127 -19.95 -6.21 -4.29
N SER A 128 -19.91 -7.15 -3.36
CA SER A 128 -20.10 -8.57 -3.63
C SER A 128 -21.29 -9.18 -2.88
N TRP A 129 -22.20 -8.35 -2.36
CA TRP A 129 -23.42 -8.81 -1.69
C TRP A 129 -24.45 -9.37 -2.71
N ARG A 130 -24.97 -10.58 -2.51
CA ARG A 130 -25.74 -11.31 -3.55
C ARG A 130 -27.21 -11.53 -3.21
N THR A 131 -28.15 -11.00 -3.98
CA THR A 131 -29.59 -11.32 -3.83
C THR A 131 -30.06 -12.49 -4.69
N ASP A 132 -29.27 -12.92 -5.67
CA ASP A 132 -29.57 -13.92 -6.70
C ASP A 132 -29.21 -15.36 -6.28
N CYS A 133 -28.82 -15.55 -5.02
CA CYS A 133 -28.64 -16.87 -4.44
C CYS A 133 -29.93 -17.39 -3.83
N THR A 134 -30.60 -18.25 -4.58
CA THR A 134 -31.87 -18.84 -4.18
C THR A 134 -31.66 -20.31 -3.85
N ILE A 135 -32.26 -20.78 -2.75
CA ILE A 135 -32.35 -22.22 -2.46
C ILE A 135 -33.27 -22.85 -3.50
N LEU A 136 -32.73 -23.78 -4.30
CA LEU A 136 -33.46 -24.51 -5.33
C LEU A 136 -33.96 -25.88 -4.83
N GLY A 137 -33.44 -26.37 -3.71
CA GLY A 137 -33.83 -27.64 -3.11
C GLY A 137 -32.77 -28.20 -2.16
N THR A 138 -32.83 -29.50 -1.90
CA THR A 138 -31.82 -30.25 -1.14
C THR A 138 -31.06 -31.20 -2.05
N PRO A 139 -29.81 -31.60 -1.70
CA PRO A 139 -29.09 -32.61 -2.46
C PRO A 139 -29.87 -33.92 -2.53
N ASP A 140 -29.65 -34.69 -3.59
CA ASP A 140 -30.18 -36.03 -3.72
C ASP A 140 -29.73 -36.89 -2.51
N PRO A 141 -30.66 -37.58 -1.82
CA PRO A 141 -30.35 -38.26 -0.56
C PRO A 141 -29.47 -39.50 -0.72
N THR A 142 -29.34 -40.05 -1.93
CA THR A 142 -28.52 -41.24 -2.21
C THR A 142 -27.10 -40.86 -2.60
N THR A 143 -26.95 -39.84 -3.44
CA THR A 143 -25.64 -39.39 -3.98
C THR A 143 -25.04 -38.24 -3.18
N GLY A 144 -25.86 -37.49 -2.45
CA GLY A 144 -25.46 -36.28 -1.73
C GLY A 144 -25.11 -35.10 -2.64
N LEU A 145 -25.42 -35.18 -3.94
CA LEU A 145 -25.10 -34.17 -4.96
C LEU A 145 -26.32 -33.31 -5.31
N CYS A 146 -26.06 -32.08 -5.73
CA CYS A 146 -27.09 -31.21 -6.28
C CYS A 146 -27.26 -31.48 -7.79
N PRO A 147 -28.45 -31.21 -8.36
CA PRO A 147 -28.68 -31.26 -9.80
C PRO A 147 -27.63 -30.47 -10.59
N GLU A 148 -27.37 -30.89 -11.82
CA GLU A 148 -26.43 -30.20 -12.72
C GLU A 148 -26.82 -28.72 -12.88
N GLY A 149 -25.83 -27.83 -12.88
CA GLY A 149 -26.08 -26.39 -12.89
C GLY A 149 -26.31 -25.77 -11.50
N GLN A 150 -26.24 -26.55 -10.42
CA GLN A 150 -26.42 -26.09 -9.04
C GLN A 150 -25.17 -26.34 -8.19
N VAL A 151 -25.04 -25.62 -7.08
CA VAL A 151 -23.94 -25.81 -6.13
C VAL A 151 -24.47 -26.20 -4.74
N LYS A 152 -23.88 -27.24 -4.16
CA LYS A 152 -24.16 -27.67 -2.79
C LYS A 152 -23.49 -26.74 -1.79
N ILE A 153 -24.26 -26.18 -0.87
CA ILE A 153 -23.78 -25.42 0.28
C ILE A 153 -24.54 -25.91 1.51
N GLY A 154 -23.81 -26.57 2.43
CA GLY A 154 -24.43 -27.29 3.55
C GLY A 154 -25.38 -28.38 3.05
N ASN A 155 -26.64 -28.32 3.53
CA ASN A 155 -27.70 -29.28 3.21
C ASN A 155 -28.62 -28.84 2.06
N TYR A 156 -28.27 -27.78 1.33
CA TYR A 156 -29.11 -27.20 0.29
C TYR A 156 -28.37 -27.06 -1.04
N CYS A 157 -29.15 -27.01 -2.11
CA CYS A 157 -28.72 -26.73 -3.47
C CYS A 157 -29.11 -25.31 -3.86
N TYR A 158 -28.16 -24.57 -4.42
CA TYR A 158 -28.32 -23.18 -4.82
C TYR A 158 -28.09 -23.01 -6.32
N THR A 159 -28.50 -21.86 -6.86
CA THR A 159 -28.07 -21.38 -8.16
C THR A 159 -26.53 -21.45 -8.28
N MET A 160 -26.01 -21.73 -9.50
CA MET A 160 -24.57 -21.73 -9.76
C MET A 160 -23.94 -20.41 -9.29
N ASP A 161 -22.67 -20.45 -8.88
CA ASP A 161 -21.92 -19.29 -8.35
C ASP A 161 -22.36 -18.76 -6.98
N CYS A 162 -23.11 -19.53 -6.18
CA CYS A 162 -23.54 -19.12 -4.84
C CYS A 162 -22.59 -19.44 -3.69
N ARG A 163 -21.44 -20.07 -3.94
CA ARG A 163 -20.44 -20.28 -2.88
C ARG A 163 -19.88 -18.92 -2.45
N CYS A 164 -20.47 -18.32 -1.41
CA CYS A 164 -19.80 -17.17 -0.81
C CYS A 164 -19.93 -16.91 0.70
N GLY A 165 -20.08 -17.98 1.49
CA GLY A 165 -19.72 -17.98 2.91
C GLY A 165 -20.54 -17.03 3.79
N TRP A 166 -21.81 -16.83 3.47
CA TRP A 166 -22.78 -16.04 4.25
C TRP A 166 -24.06 -16.82 4.54
N SER A 167 -24.85 -16.30 5.47
CA SER A 167 -26.17 -16.82 5.86
C SER A 167 -27.25 -15.73 5.79
N ASP A 168 -28.49 -16.14 5.45
CA ASP A 168 -29.71 -15.31 5.55
C ASP A 168 -30.43 -15.48 6.90
N THR A 169 -29.96 -16.40 7.75
CA THR A 169 -30.55 -16.64 9.07
C THR A 169 -30.12 -15.54 10.04
N PRO A 170 -31.05 -14.71 10.56
CA PRO A 170 -30.71 -13.64 11.49
C PRO A 170 -29.93 -14.15 12.70
N GLY A 171 -28.79 -13.52 12.99
CA GLY A 171 -27.92 -13.87 14.13
C GLY A 171 -26.95 -15.03 13.91
N ALA A 172 -26.96 -15.68 12.73
CA ALA A 172 -25.90 -16.64 12.39
C ALA A 172 -24.53 -15.93 12.34
N GLY A 173 -23.43 -16.63 12.65
CA GLY A 173 -22.09 -16.04 12.72
C GLY A 173 -21.57 -15.45 11.39
N ASP A 174 -22.20 -15.81 10.28
CA ASP A 174 -21.97 -15.33 8.93
C ASP A 174 -23.23 -14.64 8.35
N TYR A 175 -24.18 -14.23 9.20
CA TYR A 175 -25.37 -13.50 8.79
C TYR A 175 -25.00 -12.18 8.13
N ARG A 176 -25.45 -11.97 6.90
CA ARG A 176 -25.04 -10.84 6.05
C ARG A 176 -25.88 -9.57 6.20
N GLY A 177 -26.89 -9.58 7.06
CA GLY A 177 -27.87 -8.51 7.19
C GLY A 177 -29.03 -8.60 6.19
N VAL A 178 -30.00 -7.70 6.32
CA VAL A 178 -31.23 -7.69 5.50
C VAL A 178 -31.04 -7.07 4.11
N ALA A 179 -29.97 -6.29 3.94
CA ALA A 179 -29.63 -5.55 2.72
C ALA A 179 -28.11 -5.24 2.72
N PRO A 180 -27.50 -4.96 1.56
CA PRO A 180 -26.13 -4.45 1.55
C PRO A 180 -26.07 -3.11 2.29
N ALA A 181 -25.02 -2.93 3.11
CA ALA A 181 -24.84 -1.77 3.98
C ALA A 181 -26.07 -1.48 4.88
N SER A 182 -26.76 -2.52 5.34
CA SER A 182 -27.84 -2.36 6.34
C SER A 182 -27.32 -1.85 7.68
N GLU A 183 -26.05 -2.10 8.00
CA GLU A 183 -25.47 -1.74 9.29
C GLU A 183 -24.81 -0.34 9.28
N PRO A 184 -24.99 0.47 10.34
CA PRO A 184 -24.41 1.81 10.40
C PRO A 184 -22.88 1.78 10.47
N GLU A 185 -22.27 0.71 11.02
CA GLU A 185 -20.81 0.52 10.97
C GLU A 185 -20.31 0.38 9.53
N THR A 186 -21.00 -0.44 8.72
CA THR A 186 -20.68 -0.63 7.30
C THR A 186 -20.85 0.67 6.51
N GLN A 187 -21.92 1.43 6.77
CA GLN A 187 -22.14 2.74 6.13
C GLN A 187 -21.04 3.74 6.48
N ALA A 188 -20.65 3.83 7.75
CA ALA A 188 -19.56 4.69 8.21
C ALA A 188 -18.24 4.36 7.50
N MET A 189 -17.94 3.07 7.36
CA MET A 189 -16.74 2.62 6.68
C MET A 189 -16.76 2.93 5.18
N LEU A 190 -17.91 2.77 4.49
CA LEU A 190 -18.04 3.15 3.08
C LEU A 190 -17.79 4.64 2.85
N GLU A 191 -18.30 5.51 3.72
CA GLU A 191 -18.02 6.95 3.63
C GLU A 191 -16.55 7.28 3.92
N ALA A 192 -15.94 6.60 4.89
CA ALA A 192 -14.51 6.71 5.14
C ALA A 192 -13.66 6.27 3.93
N LEU A 193 -14.02 5.17 3.25
CA LEU A 193 -13.35 4.71 2.02
C LEU A 193 -13.45 5.75 0.89
N LYS A 194 -14.63 6.31 0.65
CA LYS A 194 -14.85 7.35 -0.37
C LYS A 194 -14.06 8.63 -0.08
N LYS A 195 -14.01 9.02 1.18
CA LYS A 195 -13.31 10.24 1.64
C LYS A 195 -11.81 10.09 1.55
N TRP A 196 -11.27 9.00 2.12
CA TRP A 196 -9.83 8.86 2.31
C TRP A 196 -9.13 8.20 1.13
N LYS A 197 -9.80 7.34 0.35
CA LYS A 197 -9.23 6.65 -0.82
C LYS A 197 -7.81 6.11 -0.56
N PRO A 198 -7.66 5.20 0.42
CA PRO A 198 -6.34 4.70 0.79
C PRO A 198 -5.72 3.90 -0.37
N ARG A 199 -4.41 4.00 -0.55
CA ARG A 199 -3.67 3.24 -1.56
C ARG A 199 -3.55 1.76 -1.18
N PHE A 200 -3.38 1.50 0.11
CA PHE A 200 -3.42 0.14 0.68
C PHE A 200 -4.41 0.10 1.83
N LEU A 201 -5.10 -1.03 1.97
CA LEU A 201 -6.02 -1.29 3.06
C LEU A 201 -5.76 -2.69 3.62
N VAL A 202 -5.74 -2.83 4.95
CA VAL A 202 -5.70 -4.14 5.62
C VAL A 202 -6.83 -4.21 6.63
N ASP A 203 -7.65 -5.24 6.51
CA ASP A 203 -8.64 -5.67 7.51
C ASP A 203 -8.05 -6.87 8.26
N TYR A 204 -7.66 -6.68 9.52
CA TYR A 204 -6.98 -7.72 10.29
C TYR A 204 -8.00 -8.57 11.03
N HIS A 205 -7.94 -9.86 10.75
CA HIS A 205 -8.77 -10.90 11.31
C HIS A 205 -7.95 -11.94 12.08
N THR A 206 -8.62 -12.65 12.98
CA THR A 206 -8.05 -13.81 13.70
C THR A 206 -9.24 -14.65 14.12
N TRP A 207 -9.39 -15.89 13.69
CA TRP A 207 -8.39 -16.91 13.36
C TRP A 207 -8.71 -17.62 12.04
N ASP A 208 -7.66 -17.93 11.26
CA ASP A 208 -7.71 -18.92 10.19
C ASP A 208 -6.63 -19.99 10.45
N PRO A 209 -6.94 -21.30 10.32
CA PRO A 209 -5.94 -22.37 10.52
C PRO A 209 -4.72 -22.25 9.61
N ASN A 210 -4.86 -21.64 8.42
CA ASN A 210 -3.79 -21.57 7.45
C ASN A 210 -2.94 -20.32 7.59
N ARG A 211 -3.41 -19.30 8.33
CA ARG A 211 -2.88 -17.92 8.35
C ARG A 211 -2.74 -17.36 6.92
N GLU A 212 -3.56 -16.39 6.56
CA GLU A 212 -3.77 -16.04 5.15
C GLU A 212 -3.62 -14.54 4.89
N LEU A 213 -3.01 -14.20 3.77
CA LEU A 213 -3.13 -12.85 3.20
C LEU A 213 -4.03 -12.94 1.97
N ILE A 214 -5.25 -12.45 2.11
CA ILE A 214 -6.32 -12.69 1.15
C ILE A 214 -6.59 -11.40 0.38
N ARG A 215 -6.44 -11.46 -0.94
CA ARG A 215 -6.80 -10.34 -1.84
C ARG A 215 -8.31 -10.32 -2.14
N PRO A 216 -8.84 -9.24 -2.75
CA PRO A 216 -10.25 -9.15 -3.10
C PRO A 216 -10.70 -10.31 -3.99
N SER A 217 -11.98 -10.68 -3.83
CA SER A 217 -12.62 -11.72 -4.62
C SER A 217 -12.69 -11.30 -6.09
N TRP A 218 -12.88 -12.27 -7.00
CA TRP A 218 -13.11 -11.96 -8.42
C TRP A 218 -14.36 -11.11 -8.66
N ARG A 219 -15.29 -11.04 -7.68
CA ARG A 219 -16.53 -10.26 -7.76
C ARG A 219 -16.34 -8.78 -7.46
N SER A 220 -15.23 -8.41 -6.83
CA SER A 220 -14.82 -7.01 -6.68
C SER A 220 -14.58 -6.30 -8.04
N GLY A 221 -14.46 -7.06 -9.14
CA GLY A 221 -14.06 -6.54 -10.44
C GLY A 221 -12.55 -6.34 -10.57
N ILE A 222 -11.75 -6.93 -9.67
CA ILE A 222 -10.29 -6.86 -9.70
C ILE A 222 -9.71 -7.34 -11.03
N THR A 223 -8.90 -6.47 -11.65
CA THR A 223 -8.26 -6.72 -12.95
C THR A 223 -7.06 -7.69 -12.84
N GLU A 224 -6.63 -8.28 -13.95
CA GLU A 224 -5.41 -9.12 -13.96
C GLU A 224 -4.15 -8.31 -13.59
N ALA A 225 -4.07 -7.04 -14.00
CA ALA A 225 -2.97 -6.15 -13.64
C ALA A 225 -2.94 -5.91 -12.12
N ASP A 226 -4.10 -5.67 -11.51
CA ASP A 226 -4.18 -5.48 -10.06
C ASP A 226 -3.87 -6.77 -9.30
N LYS A 227 -4.30 -7.93 -9.80
CA LYS A 227 -3.92 -9.23 -9.24
C LYS A 227 -2.39 -9.41 -9.24
N ALA A 228 -1.73 -9.06 -10.34
CA ALA A 228 -0.28 -9.09 -10.43
C ALA A 228 0.36 -8.15 -9.40
N PHE A 229 -0.15 -6.93 -9.26
CA PHE A 229 0.36 -5.97 -8.27
C PHE A 229 0.17 -6.43 -6.81
N HIS A 230 -0.95 -7.12 -6.49
CA HIS A 230 -1.12 -7.73 -5.18
C HIS A 230 -0.07 -8.85 -4.95
N THR A 231 0.19 -9.69 -5.97
CA THR A 231 1.22 -10.75 -5.90
C THR A 231 2.61 -10.18 -5.70
N GLU A 232 2.97 -9.12 -6.41
CA GLU A 232 4.25 -8.42 -6.18
C GLU A 232 4.34 -7.86 -4.76
N THR A 233 3.25 -7.27 -4.26
CA THR A 233 3.19 -6.75 -2.87
C THR A 233 3.40 -7.87 -1.86
N TYR A 234 2.75 -9.02 -2.07
CA TYR A 234 2.97 -10.21 -1.25
C TYR A 234 4.44 -10.64 -1.26
N ASN A 235 5.08 -10.72 -2.43
CA ASN A 235 6.49 -11.09 -2.55
C ASN A 235 7.42 -10.10 -1.82
N ASP A 236 7.13 -8.80 -1.88
CA ASP A 236 7.89 -7.77 -1.15
C ASP A 236 7.79 -7.97 0.38
N ILE A 237 6.60 -8.35 0.87
CA ILE A 237 6.37 -8.67 2.29
C ILE A 237 7.20 -9.88 2.70
N ILE A 238 7.12 -10.99 1.95
CA ILE A 238 7.87 -12.22 2.26
C ILE A 238 9.37 -11.99 2.24
N ALA A 239 9.87 -11.25 1.24
CA ALA A 239 11.28 -10.88 1.16
C ALA A 239 11.71 -10.06 2.38
N LEU A 240 10.89 -9.10 2.83
CA LEU A 240 11.18 -8.31 4.02
C LEU A 240 11.17 -9.18 5.29
N MET A 241 10.19 -10.05 5.47
CA MET A 241 10.12 -10.98 6.61
C MET A 241 11.38 -11.84 6.69
N LYS A 242 11.78 -12.47 5.58
CA LYS A 242 13.01 -13.27 5.49
C LYS A 242 14.25 -12.46 5.87
N ASN A 243 14.38 -11.25 5.34
CA ASN A 243 15.52 -10.37 5.64
C ASN A 243 15.59 -9.94 7.12
N ARG A 244 14.46 -9.92 7.81
CA ARG A 244 14.36 -9.58 9.23
C ARG A 244 14.34 -10.80 10.15
N GLY A 245 14.46 -12.01 9.61
CA GLY A 245 14.37 -13.25 10.40
C GLY A 245 12.99 -13.49 11.01
N VAL A 246 11.94 -12.85 10.49
CA VAL A 246 10.56 -13.05 10.93
C VAL A 246 10.01 -14.30 10.24
N PRO A 247 9.50 -15.30 10.97
CA PRO A 247 8.94 -16.50 10.36
C PRO A 247 7.79 -16.16 9.41
N GLU A 248 7.83 -16.70 8.19
CA GLU A 248 6.79 -16.53 7.17
C GLU A 248 5.48 -17.13 7.69
N PRO A 249 4.43 -16.31 7.90
CA PRO A 249 3.19 -16.80 8.46
C PRO A 249 2.19 -17.24 7.40
N TYR A 250 2.33 -16.84 6.13
CA TYR A 250 1.23 -16.95 5.15
C TYR A 250 1.54 -17.96 4.05
N PRO A 251 1.44 -19.28 4.30
CA PRO A 251 1.64 -20.30 3.26
C PRO A 251 0.56 -20.25 2.17
N VAL A 252 -0.56 -19.55 2.41
CA VAL A 252 -1.68 -19.44 1.50
C VAL A 252 -1.93 -17.98 1.09
N TYR A 253 -1.80 -17.72 -0.20
CA TYR A 253 -2.18 -16.48 -0.86
C TYR A 253 -3.23 -16.78 -1.93
N TYR A 254 -4.49 -16.43 -1.67
CA TYR A 254 -5.63 -16.73 -2.54
C TYR A 254 -6.67 -15.60 -2.51
N ALA A 255 -7.67 -15.66 -3.40
CA ALA A 255 -8.83 -14.77 -3.36
C ALA A 255 -9.99 -15.49 -2.70
N ALA A 256 -10.31 -15.17 -1.45
CA ALA A 256 -11.43 -15.80 -0.80
C ALA A 256 -12.72 -15.55 -1.58
N GLY A 257 -13.54 -16.58 -1.73
CA GLY A 257 -14.89 -16.46 -2.25
C GLY A 257 -15.84 -15.85 -1.23
N ILE A 258 -15.44 -14.86 -0.42
CA ILE A 258 -16.29 -14.26 0.60
C ILE A 258 -17.07 -13.10 -0.02
N CYS A 259 -18.39 -13.17 0.03
CA CYS A 259 -19.27 -12.11 -0.43
C CYS A 259 -19.51 -11.09 0.68
N GLY A 260 -19.64 -9.82 0.27
CA GLY A 260 -19.92 -8.69 1.15
C GLY A 260 -18.79 -8.39 2.13
N SER A 261 -17.54 -8.63 1.72
CA SER A 261 -16.36 -8.35 2.54
C SER A 261 -15.93 -6.89 2.45
N LEU A 262 -15.31 -6.38 3.52
CA LEU A 262 -14.74 -5.04 3.54
C LEU A 262 -13.70 -4.85 2.43
N VAL A 263 -12.92 -5.89 2.14
CA VAL A 263 -11.80 -5.78 1.18
C VAL A 263 -12.25 -5.67 -0.27
N ASP A 264 -13.40 -6.26 -0.63
CA ASP A 264 -13.98 -6.08 -1.96
C ASP A 264 -14.40 -4.62 -2.19
N ASP A 265 -15.00 -3.98 -1.18
CA ASP A 265 -15.33 -2.55 -1.22
C ASP A 265 -14.11 -1.65 -1.02
N GLY A 266 -13.11 -2.09 -0.26
CA GLY A 266 -11.81 -1.42 -0.16
C GLY A 266 -11.17 -1.23 -1.54
N TYR A 267 -11.24 -2.26 -2.39
CA TYR A 267 -10.79 -2.17 -3.78
C TYR A 267 -11.77 -1.39 -4.65
N ALA A 268 -13.05 -1.79 -4.70
CA ALA A 268 -13.98 -1.27 -5.68
C ALA A 268 -14.47 0.16 -5.41
N THR A 269 -14.64 0.52 -4.14
CA THR A 269 -15.10 1.84 -3.68
C THR A 269 -13.91 2.72 -3.29
N GLY A 270 -12.92 2.15 -2.59
CA GLY A 270 -11.75 2.88 -2.10
C GLY A 270 -10.62 3.04 -3.12
N GLY A 271 -10.54 2.18 -4.15
CA GLY A 271 -9.43 2.13 -5.08
C GLY A 271 -8.14 1.54 -4.48
N ALA A 272 -8.23 0.86 -3.34
CA ALA A 272 -7.09 0.35 -2.59
C ALA A 272 -6.59 -0.98 -3.15
N THR A 273 -5.28 -1.23 -3.01
CA THR A 273 -4.76 -2.61 -2.95
C THR A 273 -5.08 -3.15 -1.55
N SER A 274 -6.23 -3.82 -1.41
CA SER A 274 -6.80 -4.24 -0.12
C SER A 274 -6.50 -5.70 0.21
N PHE A 275 -6.35 -6.01 1.50
CA PHE A 275 -6.12 -7.38 1.97
C PHE A 275 -6.91 -7.68 3.24
N ILE A 276 -7.42 -8.90 3.37
CA ILE A 276 -7.70 -9.48 4.67
C ILE A 276 -6.38 -10.08 5.13
N LEU A 277 -5.99 -9.80 6.37
CA LEU A 277 -4.88 -10.45 7.03
C LEU A 277 -5.45 -11.34 8.12
N GLU A 278 -5.52 -12.64 7.88
CA GLU A 278 -5.80 -13.64 8.90
C GLU A 278 -4.49 -13.94 9.63
N GLY A 279 -4.38 -13.38 10.83
CA GLY A 279 -3.21 -13.49 11.68
C GLY A 279 -3.07 -14.86 12.32
N LEU A 280 -2.62 -14.89 13.57
CA LEU A 280 -2.41 -16.10 14.37
C LEU A 280 -3.50 -17.18 14.12
N SER A 281 -3.09 -18.43 13.95
CA SER A 281 -4.00 -19.55 13.78
C SER A 281 -4.65 -19.94 15.10
N LYS A 282 -5.67 -20.80 15.00
CA LYS A 282 -6.31 -21.41 16.17
C LYS A 282 -5.33 -22.19 17.04
N ASP A 283 -4.38 -22.87 16.42
CA ASP A 283 -3.40 -23.69 17.13
C ASP A 283 -2.36 -22.79 17.84
N ASP A 284 -1.96 -21.68 17.21
CA ASP A 284 -1.08 -20.69 17.84
C ASP A 284 -1.69 -20.11 19.10
N CYS A 285 -2.98 -19.83 19.03
CA CYS A 285 -3.71 -19.22 20.14
C CYS A 285 -4.13 -20.24 21.21
N GLY A 286 -3.78 -21.52 21.07
CA GLY A 286 -4.19 -22.57 22.02
C GLY A 286 -5.71 -22.71 22.15
N GLY A 287 -6.47 -22.38 21.09
CA GLY A 287 -7.92 -22.41 21.10
C GLY A 287 -8.61 -21.12 21.61
N TYR A 288 -7.86 -20.12 22.07
CA TYR A 288 -8.42 -18.83 22.50
C TYR A 288 -8.63 -17.88 21.32
N VAL A 289 -9.76 -17.16 21.29
CA VAL A 289 -10.01 -16.10 20.30
C VAL A 289 -9.08 -14.91 20.56
N ASN A 290 -8.79 -14.62 21.83
CA ASN A 290 -7.84 -13.59 22.26
C ASN A 290 -6.63 -14.26 22.92
N PRO A 291 -5.49 -14.36 22.21
CA PRO A 291 -4.31 -15.03 22.73
C PRO A 291 -3.62 -14.21 23.84
N PRO A 292 -2.68 -14.81 24.59
CA PRO A 292 -1.81 -14.06 25.49
C PRO A 292 -1.08 -12.93 24.76
N PHE A 293 -0.88 -11.79 25.42
CA PHE A 293 -0.24 -10.62 24.80
C PHE A 293 1.16 -10.91 24.26
N SER A 294 1.92 -11.79 24.92
CA SER A 294 3.25 -12.19 24.44
C SER A 294 3.20 -12.79 23.04
N LEU A 295 2.15 -13.53 22.68
CA LEU A 295 2.01 -14.06 21.32
C LEU A 295 1.73 -12.94 20.30
N ILE A 296 1.01 -11.90 20.71
CA ILE A 296 0.81 -10.69 19.88
C ILE A 296 2.14 -9.96 19.70
N GLU A 297 2.87 -9.70 20.79
CA GLU A 297 4.12 -8.93 20.79
C GLU A 297 5.27 -9.67 20.09
N ASP A 298 5.41 -10.98 20.32
CA ASP A 298 6.55 -11.76 19.84
C ASP A 298 6.34 -12.38 18.45
N VAL A 299 5.09 -12.54 18.00
CA VAL A 299 4.77 -13.23 16.74
C VAL A 299 3.93 -12.38 15.81
N ALA A 300 2.72 -11.98 16.22
CA ALA A 300 1.79 -11.28 15.32
C ALA A 300 2.31 -9.89 14.91
N TYR A 301 2.90 -9.16 15.86
CA TYR A 301 3.37 -7.80 15.64
C TYR A 301 4.60 -7.73 14.72
N PRO A 302 5.67 -8.53 14.88
CA PRO A 302 6.80 -8.55 13.94
C PRO A 302 6.37 -8.90 12.50
N GLN A 303 5.38 -9.79 12.35
CA GLN A 303 4.80 -10.15 11.06
C GLN A 303 4.04 -8.97 10.45
N PHE A 304 3.12 -8.38 11.23
CA PHE A 304 2.37 -7.21 10.80
C PHE A 304 3.29 -6.02 10.47
N LEU A 305 4.34 -5.78 11.24
CA LEU A 305 5.29 -4.69 11.00
C LEU A 305 5.96 -4.82 9.63
N CYS A 306 6.27 -6.04 9.18
CA CYS A 306 6.78 -6.27 7.82
C CYS A 306 5.71 -5.95 6.75
N VAL A 307 4.46 -6.34 6.98
CA VAL A 307 3.33 -5.97 6.09
C VAL A 307 3.21 -4.45 5.97
N ALA A 308 3.16 -3.75 7.11
CA ALA A 308 3.02 -2.30 7.17
C ALA A 308 4.19 -1.58 6.49
N ILE A 309 5.44 -1.97 6.77
CA ILE A 309 6.63 -1.36 6.15
C ILE A 309 6.63 -1.56 4.63
N ALA A 310 6.36 -2.77 4.15
CA ALA A 310 6.35 -3.07 2.71
C ALA A 310 5.28 -2.24 1.98
N MET A 311 4.06 -2.22 2.51
CA MET A 311 2.96 -1.41 1.94
C MET A 311 3.26 0.08 1.98
N CYS A 312 3.75 0.61 3.12
CA CYS A 312 4.12 2.02 3.23
C CYS A 312 5.18 2.40 2.19
N ARG A 313 6.24 1.61 2.04
CA ARG A 313 7.30 1.86 1.05
C ARG A 313 6.78 1.79 -0.38
N LYS A 314 6.01 0.76 -0.70
CA LYS A 314 5.43 0.55 -2.04
C LYS A 314 4.35 1.59 -2.40
N SER A 315 3.78 2.22 -1.38
CA SER A 315 2.78 3.26 -1.54
C SER A 315 3.36 4.63 -1.89
N TRP A 316 4.68 4.82 -1.72
CA TRP A 316 5.33 6.08 -2.06
C TRP A 316 5.21 6.30 -3.56
N ILE A 317 4.35 7.24 -3.94
CA ILE A 317 4.20 7.65 -5.33
C ILE A 317 5.41 8.52 -5.65
N LEU A 318 6.35 7.97 -6.41
CA LEU A 318 7.58 8.67 -6.76
C LEU A 318 7.27 9.73 -7.85
N GLY A 319 8.01 10.83 -7.83
CA GLY A 319 8.21 11.66 -9.02
C GLY A 319 9.54 11.31 -9.66
N ALA A 320 9.73 11.67 -10.92
CA ALA A 320 11.01 11.49 -11.59
C ALA A 320 11.80 12.80 -11.58
N LEU A 321 13.07 12.73 -11.19
CA LEU A 321 14.04 13.79 -11.43
C LEU A 321 14.83 13.44 -12.68
N LYS A 322 14.75 14.29 -13.69
CA LYS A 322 15.57 14.19 -14.91
C LYS A 322 16.61 15.30 -14.92
N CYS A 323 17.88 14.93 -14.99
CA CYS A 323 18.99 15.86 -14.97
C CYS A 323 19.80 15.82 -16.27
N SER A 324 20.14 17.00 -16.78
CA SER A 324 20.95 17.20 -17.99
C SER A 324 22.12 18.15 -17.71
N GLY A 325 23.23 17.98 -18.42
CA GLY A 325 24.43 18.81 -18.30
C GLY A 325 24.85 19.37 -19.65
N PHE A 326 25.21 20.65 -19.70
CA PHE A 326 25.65 21.35 -20.91
C PHE A 326 26.89 22.22 -20.63
N ALA A 327 27.81 22.29 -21.58
CA ALA A 327 28.92 23.24 -21.58
C ALA A 327 28.88 24.02 -22.91
N ASP A 328 28.65 25.33 -22.85
CA ASP A 328 28.39 26.18 -24.03
C ASP A 328 27.36 25.57 -25.02
N SER A 329 26.25 25.07 -24.46
CA SER A 329 25.15 24.40 -25.19
C SER A 329 25.46 23.00 -25.74
N LEU A 330 26.70 22.50 -25.61
CA LEU A 330 27.04 21.12 -25.95
C LEU A 330 26.72 20.18 -24.78
N PRO A 331 26.04 19.05 -25.01
CA PRO A 331 25.79 18.07 -23.95
C PRO A 331 27.10 17.54 -23.36
N VAL A 332 27.18 17.51 -22.03
CA VAL A 332 28.33 16.99 -21.28
C VAL A 332 27.86 16.06 -20.16
N SER A 333 28.70 15.07 -19.84
CA SER A 333 28.47 14.18 -18.70
C SER A 333 29.09 14.78 -17.45
N VAL A 334 28.25 15.24 -16.53
CA VAL A 334 28.65 15.93 -15.30
C VAL A 334 28.19 15.10 -14.11
N PRO A 335 29.04 14.86 -13.10
CA PRO A 335 28.60 14.29 -11.85
C PRO A 335 27.71 15.29 -11.10
N VAL A 336 26.53 14.84 -10.69
CA VAL A 336 25.55 15.56 -9.89
C VAL A 336 25.36 14.79 -8.58
N GLU A 337 25.78 15.40 -7.48
CA GLU A 337 25.50 14.94 -6.13
C GLU A 337 24.09 15.38 -5.72
N ILE A 338 23.27 14.43 -5.27
CA ILE A 338 21.98 14.68 -4.64
C ILE A 338 22.14 14.38 -3.15
N THR A 339 21.95 15.40 -2.30
CA THR A 339 22.15 15.29 -0.84
C THR A 339 21.37 14.11 -0.27
N ASP A 340 22.02 13.29 0.56
CA ASP A 340 21.49 12.09 1.22
C ASP A 340 21.02 10.94 0.28
N ILE A 341 21.24 11.07 -1.04
CA ILE A 341 20.88 10.06 -2.03
C ILE A 341 22.11 9.47 -2.72
N GLY A 342 23.03 10.31 -3.22
CA GLY A 342 24.25 9.87 -3.91
C GLY A 342 24.57 10.69 -5.16
N THR A 343 25.57 10.22 -5.93
CA THR A 343 26.10 10.94 -7.11
C THR A 343 25.81 10.20 -8.41
N PHE A 344 25.27 10.92 -9.39
CA PHE A 344 24.82 10.40 -10.68
C PHE A 344 25.42 11.23 -11.83
N LYS A 345 25.68 10.62 -13.00
CA LYS A 345 26.26 11.33 -14.15
C LYS A 345 25.18 11.70 -15.17
N THR A 346 25.16 12.93 -15.65
CA THR A 346 24.19 13.37 -16.68
C THR A 346 24.45 12.75 -18.06
N PRO A 347 23.40 12.58 -18.89
CA PRO A 347 21.98 12.69 -18.51
C PRO A 347 21.52 11.47 -17.70
N PHE A 348 20.62 11.69 -16.74
CA PHE A 348 19.97 10.59 -16.00
C PHE A 348 18.54 10.94 -15.63
N THR A 349 17.74 9.89 -15.39
CA THR A 349 16.42 9.98 -14.74
C THR A 349 16.44 9.06 -13.53
N ILE A 350 15.99 9.56 -12.38
CA ILE A 350 15.85 8.78 -11.15
C ILE A 350 14.48 9.03 -10.55
N GLU A 351 13.84 7.98 -10.05
CA GLU A 351 12.62 8.10 -9.28
C GLU A 351 12.96 8.46 -7.84
N LEU A 352 12.36 9.55 -7.36
CA LEU A 352 12.54 10.06 -6.02
C LEU A 352 11.17 10.27 -5.38
N PRO A 353 11.06 10.02 -4.06
CA PRO A 353 9.88 10.40 -3.31
C PRO A 353 9.57 11.90 -3.46
N PRO A 354 8.31 12.32 -3.28
CA PRO A 354 7.97 13.73 -3.30
C PRO A 354 8.72 14.45 -2.18
N GLY A 355 9.23 15.64 -2.48
CA GLY A 355 10.05 16.39 -1.54
C GLY A 355 10.98 17.38 -2.22
N THR A 356 11.72 18.13 -1.41
CA THR A 356 12.68 19.11 -1.91
C THR A 356 14.11 18.56 -1.76
N TYR A 357 14.85 18.54 -2.86
CA TYR A 357 16.19 17.99 -2.96
C TYR A 357 17.19 19.10 -3.31
N ASN A 358 18.38 19.03 -2.72
CA ASN A 358 19.52 19.85 -3.11
C ASN A 358 20.44 19.05 -4.02
N LEU A 359 20.88 19.69 -5.10
CA LEU A 359 21.73 19.11 -6.13
C LEU A 359 22.98 19.96 -6.28
N LYS A 360 24.12 19.31 -6.45
CA LYS A 360 25.40 19.96 -6.70
C LYS A 360 26.12 19.29 -7.86
N ALA A 361 26.44 20.06 -8.89
CA ALA A 361 27.16 19.59 -10.07
C ALA A 361 28.50 20.31 -10.19
N THR A 362 29.55 19.57 -10.53
CA THR A 362 30.90 20.12 -10.71
C THR A 362 31.47 19.72 -12.06
N TYR A 363 31.91 20.70 -12.86
CA TYR A 363 32.51 20.48 -14.18
C TYR A 363 33.69 21.42 -14.41
N GLU A 364 34.88 20.88 -14.71
CA GLU A 364 36.10 21.66 -15.00
C GLU A 364 36.37 22.79 -13.98
N GLY A 365 36.24 22.47 -12.68
CA GLY A 365 36.42 23.42 -11.58
C GLY A 365 35.25 24.38 -11.31
N GLN A 366 34.24 24.41 -12.17
CA GLN A 366 33.00 25.17 -11.96
C GLN A 366 32.01 24.36 -11.12
N VAL A 367 31.32 25.02 -10.18
CA VAL A 367 30.31 24.42 -9.31
C VAL A 367 28.96 25.08 -9.56
N SER A 368 27.90 24.28 -9.66
CA SER A 368 26.52 24.74 -9.78
C SER A 368 25.62 23.98 -8.79
N GLU A 369 24.95 24.73 -7.92
CA GLU A 369 24.03 24.19 -6.92
C GLU A 369 22.58 24.58 -7.26
N LYS A 370 21.65 23.63 -7.13
CA LYS A 370 20.22 23.81 -7.42
C LYS A 370 19.37 23.13 -6.39
N LYS A 371 18.16 23.66 -6.19
CA LYS A 371 17.12 23.05 -5.37
C LYS A 371 15.93 22.70 -6.26
N VAL A 372 15.42 21.47 -6.16
CA VAL A 372 14.27 21.00 -6.95
C VAL A 372 13.21 20.42 -6.02
N SER A 373 11.94 20.69 -6.33
CA SER A 373 10.81 20.05 -5.65
C SER A 373 10.23 18.99 -6.56
N ILE A 374 10.31 17.73 -6.13
CA ILE A 374 9.70 16.58 -6.79
C ILE A 374 8.26 16.44 -6.30
N MET A 375 7.32 16.36 -7.23
CA MET A 375 5.90 16.10 -6.94
C MET A 375 5.51 14.70 -7.45
N GLU A 376 4.51 14.10 -6.79
CA GLU A 376 3.95 12.80 -7.17
C GLU A 376 3.57 12.75 -8.66
N ASN A 377 3.93 11.66 -9.36
CA ASN A 377 3.58 11.44 -10.77
C ASN A 377 4.00 12.56 -11.73
N THR A 378 5.01 13.36 -11.37
CA THR A 378 5.56 14.40 -12.25
C THR A 378 7.01 14.09 -12.62
N VAL A 379 7.44 14.61 -13.76
CA VAL A 379 8.86 14.68 -14.12
C VAL A 379 9.33 16.10 -13.87
N SER A 380 10.25 16.27 -12.92
CA SER A 380 10.96 17.52 -12.69
C SER A 380 12.27 17.50 -13.46
N GLU A 381 12.46 18.46 -14.36
CA GLU A 381 13.67 18.56 -15.18
C GLU A 381 14.64 19.63 -14.64
N VAL A 382 15.91 19.27 -14.50
CA VAL A 382 16.98 20.18 -14.07
C VAL A 382 18.13 20.13 -15.07
N SER A 383 18.48 21.29 -15.64
CA SER A 383 19.66 21.40 -16.52
C SER A 383 20.77 22.19 -15.84
N PHE A 384 22.00 21.66 -15.85
CA PHE A 384 23.21 22.35 -15.41
C PHE A 384 23.97 22.89 -16.62
N ASN A 385 24.31 24.17 -16.58
CA ASN A 385 25.00 24.85 -17.69
C ASN A 385 26.35 25.39 -17.21
N PHE A 386 27.41 25.04 -17.92
CA PHE A 386 28.79 25.41 -17.66
C PHE A 386 29.40 26.11 -18.88
N LYS A 387 30.57 26.70 -18.67
CA LYS A 387 31.42 27.19 -19.76
C LYS A 387 32.49 26.16 -20.09
N LEU A 388 32.80 25.98 -21.38
CA LEU A 388 34.00 25.25 -21.74
C LEU A 388 35.22 26.04 -21.26
N PRO A 389 36.27 25.36 -20.76
CA PRO A 389 37.50 26.04 -20.44
C PRO A 389 38.03 26.77 -21.69
N PRO A 390 38.67 27.94 -21.53
CA PRO A 390 39.32 28.60 -22.65
C PRO A 390 40.31 27.62 -23.30
N LEU A 391 40.36 27.59 -24.62
CA LEU A 391 41.36 26.82 -25.35
C LEU A 391 42.75 27.42 -25.07
N THR A 392 43.41 26.99 -24.00
CA THR A 392 44.79 27.37 -23.69
C THR A 392 45.73 26.30 -24.21
N GLY A 393 46.25 26.51 -25.41
CA GLY A 393 47.35 25.77 -25.99
C GLY A 393 48.04 26.61 -27.07
N PRO A 394 49.37 26.52 -27.24
CA PRO A 394 50.03 27.16 -28.37
C PRO A 394 49.43 26.62 -29.67
N LEU A 395 49.21 27.51 -30.65
CA LEU A 395 48.79 27.18 -32.02
C LEU A 395 49.81 26.23 -32.67
N GLY A 396 49.70 24.94 -32.39
CA GLY A 396 50.63 23.95 -32.88
C GLY A 396 50.37 22.60 -32.22
N ILE A 397 49.88 21.64 -33.00
CA ILE A 397 49.59 20.25 -32.64
C ILE A 397 48.22 20.06 -31.97
N TRP A 398 47.19 20.07 -32.82
CA TRP A 398 45.92 19.40 -32.51
C TRP A 398 46.12 17.90 -32.69
N THR A 399 46.31 17.16 -31.60
CA THR A 399 45.84 15.78 -31.56
C THR A 399 44.34 15.84 -31.31
N PHE A 400 43.56 15.77 -32.39
CA PHE A 400 42.15 15.39 -32.23
C PHE A 400 42.15 14.05 -31.49
N PRO A 401 41.50 13.92 -30.33
CA PRO A 401 41.13 12.59 -29.90
C PRO A 401 40.21 12.11 -31.01
N VAL A 402 40.63 11.05 -31.69
CA VAL A 402 39.72 10.23 -32.49
C VAL A 402 38.70 9.69 -31.48
N ILE A 403 37.67 10.49 -31.21
CA ILE A 403 36.41 9.97 -30.72
C ILE A 403 36.03 8.96 -31.81
N SER A 404 35.91 7.71 -31.41
CA SER A 404 35.39 6.64 -32.24
C SER A 404 33.94 6.99 -32.63
N TRP A 405 33.76 7.85 -33.64
CA TRP A 405 32.46 8.27 -34.21
C TRP A 405 31.79 7.15 -35.03
N THR A 406 32.06 5.88 -34.71
CA THR A 406 31.50 4.73 -35.43
C THR A 406 30.19 4.23 -34.84
N SER A 407 29.74 4.73 -33.68
CA SER A 407 28.59 4.14 -32.97
C SER A 407 27.29 4.98 -32.98
N LEU A 408 27.21 6.15 -33.63
CA LEU A 408 26.08 7.07 -33.40
C LEU A 408 25.31 7.62 -34.61
N PHE A 409 25.53 7.16 -35.85
CA PHE A 409 24.70 7.62 -36.97
C PHE A 409 24.35 6.53 -37.99
N PHE A 410 23.08 6.52 -38.37
CA PHE A 410 22.52 5.75 -39.49
C PHE A 410 23.21 6.11 -40.82
N PRO A 411 23.20 5.19 -41.81
CA PRO A 411 23.98 5.31 -43.05
C PRO A 411 23.76 6.62 -43.84
N GLU A 412 22.57 7.24 -43.76
CA GLU A 412 22.24 8.43 -44.54
C GLU A 412 22.96 9.72 -44.09
N VAL A 413 23.44 9.82 -42.85
CA VAL A 413 24.13 11.02 -42.35
C VAL A 413 25.59 11.10 -42.83
N ARG A 414 26.19 9.97 -43.25
CA ARG A 414 27.58 9.93 -43.72
C ARG A 414 27.80 10.69 -45.02
N SER A 415 26.82 10.74 -45.92
CA SER A 415 26.97 11.45 -47.20
C SER A 415 26.94 12.97 -47.02
N ILE A 416 26.10 13.47 -46.10
CA ILE A 416 25.93 14.90 -45.83
C ILE A 416 27.18 15.47 -45.13
N MET A 417 27.74 14.74 -44.17
CA MET A 417 28.96 15.14 -43.46
C MET A 417 30.21 15.12 -44.35
N GLY A 418 30.27 14.19 -45.31
CA GLY A 418 31.35 14.15 -46.31
C GLY A 418 31.38 15.41 -47.17
N VAL A 419 30.21 15.88 -47.60
CA VAL A 419 30.08 17.11 -48.39
C VAL A 419 30.43 18.36 -47.57
N LEU A 420 30.00 18.43 -46.31
CA LEU A 420 30.30 19.56 -45.41
C LEU A 420 31.79 19.68 -45.07
N LEU A 421 32.48 18.56 -44.84
CA LEU A 421 33.92 18.54 -44.59
C LEU A 421 34.74 18.90 -45.84
N GLN A 422 34.22 18.60 -47.02
CA GLN A 422 34.86 18.97 -48.28
C GLN A 422 34.64 20.45 -48.61
N ASP A 423 33.46 21.00 -48.33
CA ASP A 423 33.14 22.44 -48.47
C ASP A 423 33.96 23.29 -47.48
N LEU A 424 34.16 22.81 -46.25
CA LEU A 424 35.03 23.46 -45.26
C LEU A 424 36.51 23.46 -45.67
N LYS A 425 36.98 22.39 -46.32
CA LYS A 425 38.36 22.30 -46.86
C LYS A 425 38.58 23.20 -48.07
N GLU A 426 37.59 23.31 -48.96
CA GLU A 426 37.62 24.21 -50.12
C GLU A 426 37.60 25.69 -49.66
N ARG A 427 36.74 26.05 -48.69
CA ARG A 427 36.67 27.41 -48.12
C ARG A 427 37.92 27.82 -47.34
N TRP A 428 38.71 26.87 -46.83
CA TRP A 428 39.98 27.16 -46.16
C TRP A 428 41.15 27.37 -47.13
N LYS A 429 41.07 26.90 -48.38
CA LYS A 429 42.09 27.14 -49.41
C LYS A 429 42.03 28.55 -50.02
N SER A 430 40.94 29.28 -49.84
CA SER A 430 40.77 30.65 -50.36
C SER A 430 41.11 31.76 -49.35
N VAL A 431 41.62 31.40 -48.17
CA VAL A 431 41.98 32.34 -47.07
C VAL A 431 43.50 32.30 -46.75
N LEU A 432 44.29 31.60 -47.56
CA LEU A 432 45.76 31.69 -47.65
C LEU A 432 46.12 32.20 -49.05
#